data_AF-M3GBN7-F1
#
_entry.id   AF-M3GBN7-F1
#
_cell.length_a   1.000
_cell.length_b   1.000
_cell.length_c   1.000
_cell.angle_alpha   90.00
_cell.angle_beta   90.00
_cell.angle_gamma   90.00
#
_symmetry.space_group_name_H-M   'P 1'
#
loop_
_entity.id
_entity.type
_entity.pdbx_description
1 polymer ?
#
loop_
_entity_poly.entity_id
_entity_poly.type
_entity_poly.pdbx_seq_one_letter_code
_entity_poly.pdbx_strand_id
1 'polypeptide(L)'
;MFIDGIGFGPDDPETNPFSRYANSFFLPLAGKSIPDNAPESLKNTIFLKTDASMGIKGLPQSATGQTSLWTGINACKVLQRHLSGFPTFTLKKIISKYSIIRVLEEHGFKADLLNCYTPAFSEHVKKIPVTFRLPL
;
A
#
# COMPACT_ATOMS: atom_id res chain seq x y z
N MET A 1 -2.08 4.22 8.21
CA MET A 1 -0.65 4.08 7.84
C MET A 1 -0.51 2.84 6.97
N PHE A 2 0.22 2.92 5.86
CA PHE A 2 0.58 1.77 5.03
C PHE A 2 2.10 1.64 5.03
N ILE A 3 2.62 0.41 5.11
CA ILE A 3 4.06 0.15 5.10
C ILE A 3 4.34 -0.88 4.00
N ASP A 4 5.20 -0.53 3.05
CA ASP A 4 5.56 -1.40 1.94
C ASP A 4 6.48 -2.53 2.38
N GLY A 5 6.38 -3.69 1.73
CA GLY A 5 7.24 -4.85 1.98
C GLY A 5 7.03 -5.55 3.32
N ILE A 6 5.99 -5.21 4.10
CA ILE A 6 5.67 -5.87 5.35
C ILE A 6 4.49 -6.83 5.16
N GLY A 7 4.67 -8.07 5.60
CA GLY A 7 3.65 -9.12 5.60
C GLY A 7 3.74 -10.01 6.83
N PHE A 8 2.84 -11.00 6.89
CA PHE A 8 2.85 -12.03 7.93
C PHE A 8 3.89 -13.11 7.59
N GLY A 9 4.63 -13.55 8.61
CA GLY A 9 5.65 -14.59 8.49
C GLY A 9 5.66 -15.54 9.69
N PRO A 10 6.49 -16.60 9.64
CA PRO A 10 6.63 -17.56 10.73
C PRO A 10 7.23 -16.92 11.99
N ASP A 11 6.99 -17.52 13.16
CA ASP A 11 7.65 -17.15 14.40
C ASP A 11 9.08 -17.74 14.44
N ASP A 12 9.98 -17.14 13.67
CA ASP A 12 11.39 -17.54 13.59
C ASP A 12 12.31 -16.33 13.80
N PRO A 13 13.01 -16.22 14.94
CA PRO A 13 13.90 -15.10 15.23
C PRO A 13 15.10 -14.96 14.28
N GLU A 14 15.49 -16.02 13.55
CA GLU A 14 16.62 -15.99 12.62
C GLU A 14 16.24 -15.42 11.24
N THR A 15 14.97 -15.53 10.85
CA THR A 15 14.50 -15.12 9.52
C THR A 15 13.42 -14.04 9.54
N ASN A 16 12.71 -13.85 10.66
CA ASN A 16 11.65 -12.86 10.82
C ASN A 16 12.02 -11.79 11.86
N PRO A 17 12.32 -10.55 11.43
CA PRO A 17 12.60 -9.44 12.34
C PRO A 17 11.48 -9.15 13.35
N PHE A 18 10.21 -9.38 12.99
CA PHE A 18 9.09 -9.20 13.91
C PHE A 18 9.06 -10.30 14.97
N SER A 19 9.52 -11.52 14.67
CA SER A 19 9.69 -12.54 15.69
C SER A 19 10.76 -12.10 16.68
N ARG A 20 11.91 -11.62 16.20
CA ARG A 20 13.04 -11.25 17.06
C ARG A 20 12.81 -10.01 17.91
N TYR A 21 12.16 -8.98 17.36
CA TYR A 21 12.16 -7.64 17.95
C TYR A 21 10.78 -7.06 18.28
N ALA A 22 9.67 -7.62 17.78
CA ALA A 22 8.36 -7.04 18.06
C ALA A 22 7.96 -7.26 19.52
N ASN A 23 7.48 -6.19 20.16
CA ASN A 23 7.00 -6.19 21.55
C ASN A 23 5.66 -5.42 21.72
N SER A 24 4.99 -5.10 20.60
CA SER A 24 3.78 -4.27 20.57
C SER A 24 2.86 -4.70 19.41
N PHE A 25 2.22 -3.77 18.70
CA PHE A 25 1.22 -4.04 17.65
C PHE A 25 1.73 -4.85 16.45
N PHE A 26 3.04 -5.03 16.29
CA PHE A 26 3.62 -5.88 15.26
C PHE A 26 3.75 -7.36 15.66
N LEU A 27 3.48 -7.74 16.91
CA LEU A 27 3.54 -9.13 17.37
C LEU A 27 2.79 -10.11 16.45
N PRO A 28 1.55 -9.79 15.97
CA PRO A 28 0.82 -10.70 15.10
C PRO A 28 1.47 -10.92 13.73
N LEU A 29 2.38 -10.05 13.27
CA LEU A 29 3.12 -10.26 12.01
C LEU A 29 4.05 -11.48 12.07
N ALA A 30 4.45 -11.88 13.28
CA ALA A 30 5.18 -13.12 13.53
C ALA A 30 4.27 -14.25 14.06
N GLY A 31 2.95 -14.07 14.03
CA GLY A 31 2.01 -15.04 14.61
C GLY A 31 2.01 -15.10 16.15
N LYS A 32 2.66 -14.14 16.83
CA LYS A 32 2.69 -14.08 18.29
C LYS A 32 1.36 -13.55 18.85
N SER A 33 0.95 -14.12 19.98
CA SER A 33 -0.21 -13.65 20.74
C SER A 33 0.11 -12.32 21.44
N ILE A 34 -0.91 -11.50 21.66
CA ILE A 34 -0.80 -10.29 22.47
C ILE A 34 -0.70 -10.70 23.95
N PRO A 35 0.31 -10.23 24.71
CA PRO A 35 0.47 -10.56 26.13
C PRO A 35 -0.68 -10.05 27.00
N ASP A 36 -1.00 -10.77 28.08
CA ASP A 36 -2.06 -10.38 29.03
C ASP A 36 -1.79 -9.05 29.75
N ASN A 37 -0.52 -8.66 29.89
CA ASN A 37 -0.13 -7.37 30.47
C ASN A 37 -0.02 -6.24 29.42
N ALA A 38 -0.39 -6.48 28.17
CA ALA A 38 -0.39 -5.46 27.13
C ALA A 38 -1.39 -4.33 27.45
N PRO A 39 -1.17 -3.11 26.90
CA PRO A 39 -2.15 -2.03 26.98
C PRO A 39 -3.51 -2.45 26.40
N GLU A 40 -4.59 -1.95 27.00
CA GLU A 40 -5.97 -2.26 26.59
C GLU A 40 -6.24 -1.89 25.12
N SER A 41 -5.60 -0.83 24.63
CA SER A 41 -5.66 -0.44 23.21
C SER A 41 -5.13 -1.52 22.27
N LEU A 42 -4.07 -2.23 22.67
CA LEU A 42 -3.49 -3.31 21.87
C LEU A 42 -4.36 -4.58 21.94
N LYS A 43 -4.91 -4.90 23.10
CA LYS A 43 -5.84 -6.05 23.26
C LYS A 43 -7.11 -5.90 22.44
N ASN A 44 -7.63 -4.67 22.33
CA ASN A 44 -8.82 -4.35 21.53
C ASN A 44 -8.51 -4.12 20.04
N THR A 45 -7.27 -4.31 19.60
CA THR A 45 -6.92 -4.17 18.19
C THR A 45 -7.35 -5.40 17.40
N ILE A 46 -8.08 -5.19 16.31
CA ILE A 46 -8.47 -6.24 15.37
C ILE A 46 -7.39 -6.38 14.30
N PHE A 47 -6.89 -7.61 14.14
CA PHE A 47 -5.92 -7.96 13.10
C PHE A 47 -6.60 -8.79 12.01
N LEU A 48 -6.64 -8.24 10.80
CA LEU A 48 -7.16 -8.95 9.63
C LEU A 48 -6.02 -9.31 8.70
N LYS A 49 -5.80 -10.61 8.50
CA LYS A 49 -4.90 -11.11 7.45
C LYS A 49 -5.60 -10.94 6.11
N THR A 50 -4.98 -10.21 5.19
CA THR A 50 -5.53 -9.93 3.86
C THR A 50 -4.64 -10.53 2.79
N ASP A 51 -5.26 -11.00 1.71
CA ASP A 51 -4.55 -11.53 0.54
C ASP A 51 -4.02 -10.37 -0.31
N ALA A 52 -2.72 -10.08 -0.18
CA ALA A 52 -2.04 -9.06 -0.99
C ALA A 52 -1.96 -9.44 -2.48
N SER A 53 -2.19 -10.71 -2.86
CA SER A 53 -2.22 -11.14 -4.25
C SER A 53 -3.54 -10.79 -4.95
N MET A 54 -4.59 -10.50 -4.16
CA MET A 54 -5.94 -10.17 -4.62
C MET A 54 -6.49 -11.20 -5.62
N GLY A 55 -6.21 -12.48 -5.37
CA GLY A 55 -6.61 -13.61 -6.21
C GLY A 55 -5.85 -13.76 -7.53
N ILE A 56 -4.75 -13.02 -7.74
CA ILE A 56 -3.93 -13.12 -8.97
C ILE A 56 -2.61 -13.83 -8.66
N LYS A 57 -2.28 -14.86 -9.44
CA LYS A 57 -1.05 -15.65 -9.26
C LYS A 57 0.21 -14.78 -9.40
N GLY A 58 1.20 -15.05 -8.55
CA GLY A 58 2.51 -14.40 -8.58
C GLY A 58 2.79 -13.62 -7.30
N LEU A 59 4.00 -13.07 -7.19
CA LEU A 59 4.38 -12.24 -6.06
C LEU A 59 3.64 -10.90 -6.15
N PRO A 60 2.95 -10.46 -5.08
CA PRO A 60 2.40 -9.11 -5.01
C PRO A 60 3.45 -8.04 -5.32
N GLN A 61 3.07 -7.03 -6.10
CA GLN A 61 3.98 -5.94 -6.49
C GLN A 61 3.36 -4.57 -6.21
N SER A 62 4.23 -3.60 -5.94
CA SER A 62 3.86 -2.29 -5.40
C SER A 62 2.96 -1.48 -6.34
N ALA A 63 3.18 -1.46 -7.66
CA ALA A 63 2.41 -0.58 -8.56
C ALA A 63 0.93 -0.96 -8.60
N THR A 64 0.62 -2.25 -8.74
CA THR A 64 -0.76 -2.76 -8.69
C THR A 64 -1.35 -2.73 -7.29
N GLY A 65 -0.56 -3.05 -6.26
CA GLY A 65 -1.01 -2.96 -4.86
C GLY A 65 -1.41 -1.54 -4.47
N GLN A 66 -0.53 -0.57 -4.71
CA GLN A 66 -0.77 0.85 -4.42
C GLN A 66 -1.94 1.41 -5.24
N THR A 67 -2.04 1.06 -6.53
CA THR A 67 -3.20 1.47 -7.34
C THR A 67 -4.50 0.96 -6.72
N SER A 68 -4.51 -0.29 -6.23
CA SER A 68 -5.70 -0.87 -5.62
C SER A 68 -6.05 -0.21 -4.29
N LEU A 69 -5.04 0.08 -3.46
CA LEU A 69 -5.22 0.81 -2.20
C LEU A 69 -5.76 2.23 -2.43
N TRP A 70 -5.26 2.91 -3.45
CA TRP A 70 -5.64 4.31 -3.73
C TRP A 70 -7.01 4.46 -4.36
N THR A 71 -7.50 3.43 -5.05
CA THR A 71 -8.69 3.54 -5.90
C THR A 71 -9.84 2.60 -5.51
N GLY A 72 -9.59 1.64 -4.62
CA GLY A 72 -10.54 0.57 -4.31
C GLY A 72 -10.74 -0.44 -5.45
N ILE A 73 -10.07 -0.27 -6.60
CA ILE A 73 -10.20 -1.14 -7.77
C ILE A 73 -9.08 -2.18 -7.75
N ASN A 74 -9.41 -3.46 -7.91
CA ASN A 74 -8.42 -4.55 -8.01
C ASN A 74 -7.58 -4.40 -9.30
N ALA A 75 -6.45 -3.71 -9.21
CA ALA A 75 -5.57 -3.40 -10.34
C ALA A 75 -4.84 -4.64 -10.87
N CYS A 76 -4.53 -5.62 -10.01
CA CYS A 76 -3.95 -6.89 -10.44
C CYS A 76 -4.91 -7.62 -11.39
N LYS A 77 -6.22 -7.62 -11.07
CA LYS A 77 -7.26 -8.18 -11.94
C LYS A 77 -7.43 -7.37 -13.22
N VAL A 78 -7.33 -6.04 -13.17
CA VAL A 78 -7.38 -5.22 -14.39
C VAL A 78 -6.23 -5.56 -15.35
N LEU A 79 -5.02 -5.77 -14.83
CA LEU A 79 -3.85 -6.10 -15.67
C LEU A 79 -3.65 -7.59 -15.92
N GLN A 80 -4.40 -8.46 -15.22
CA GLN A 80 -4.20 -9.92 -15.20
C GLN A 80 -2.77 -10.34 -14.80
N ARG A 81 -2.07 -9.48 -14.06
CA ARG A 81 -0.71 -9.70 -13.55
C ARG A 81 -0.37 -8.71 -12.45
N HIS A 82 0.68 -9.03 -11.71
CA HIS A 82 1.34 -8.08 -10.80
C HIS A 82 2.30 -7.17 -11.57
N LEU A 83 2.34 -5.89 -11.21
CA LEU A 83 3.24 -4.89 -11.80
C LEU A 83 4.02 -4.17 -10.70
N SER A 84 5.34 -4.04 -10.89
CA SER A 84 6.23 -3.23 -10.06
C SER A 84 6.65 -1.95 -10.78
N GLY A 85 7.15 -0.97 -10.03
CA GLY A 85 7.60 0.32 -10.56
C GLY A 85 6.47 1.29 -10.87
N PHE A 86 6.58 2.05 -11.96
CA PHE A 86 5.58 3.07 -12.30
C PHE A 86 4.29 2.46 -12.86
N PRO A 87 3.12 3.06 -12.55
CA PRO A 87 1.84 2.60 -13.10
C PRO A 87 1.84 2.72 -14.63
N THR A 88 1.24 1.73 -15.29
CA THR A 88 1.02 1.75 -16.74
C THR A 88 0.01 2.83 -17.12
N PHE A 89 -0.13 3.09 -18.42
CA PHE A 89 -1.17 3.98 -18.95
C PHE A 89 -2.57 3.60 -18.45
N THR A 90 -2.91 2.31 -18.42
CA THR A 90 -4.19 1.81 -17.91
C THR A 90 -4.39 2.14 -16.43
N LEU A 91 -3.38 1.91 -15.59
CA LEU A 91 -3.47 2.21 -14.16
C LEU A 91 -3.51 3.72 -13.90
N LYS A 92 -2.77 4.53 -14.66
CA LYS A 92 -2.82 6.00 -14.57
C LYS A 92 -4.23 6.54 -14.80
N LYS A 93 -4.96 6.00 -15.79
CA LYS A 93 -6.37 6.36 -16.03
C LYS A 93 -7.30 5.99 -14.88
N ILE A 94 -7.03 4.86 -14.22
CA ILE A 94 -7.80 4.43 -13.05
C ILE A 94 -7.53 5.37 -11.87
N ILE A 95 -6.27 5.66 -11.58
CA ILE A 95 -5.86 6.58 -10.51
C ILE A 95 -6.47 7.97 -10.74
N SER A 96 -6.40 8.50 -11.97
CA SER A 96 -6.93 9.83 -12.27
C SER A 96 -8.44 9.95 -12.05
N LYS A 97 -9.19 8.85 -12.19
CA LYS A 97 -10.65 8.86 -12.10
C LYS A 97 -11.18 8.45 -10.72
N TYR A 98 -10.48 7.57 -10.03
CA TYR A 98 -10.99 6.89 -8.84
C TYR A 98 -10.08 7.02 -7.62
N SER A 99 -9.03 7.85 -7.67
CA SER A 99 -8.19 8.06 -6.48
C SER A 99 -9.00 8.59 -5.30
N ILE A 100 -8.61 8.20 -4.08
CA ILE A 100 -9.23 8.68 -2.85
C ILE A 100 -9.27 10.21 -2.76
N ILE A 101 -8.25 10.91 -3.27
CA ILE A 101 -8.21 12.37 -3.34
C ILE A 101 -9.35 12.89 -4.23
N ARG A 102 -9.47 12.34 -5.45
CA ARG A 102 -10.54 12.70 -6.39
C ARG A 102 -11.93 12.45 -5.80
N VAL A 103 -12.12 11.30 -5.16
CA VAL A 103 -13.39 10.95 -4.50
C VAL A 103 -13.71 11.94 -3.38
N LEU A 104 -12.74 12.30 -2.54
CA LEU A 104 -12.94 13.27 -1.46
C LEU A 104 -13.31 14.67 -2.01
N GLU A 105 -12.60 15.15 -3.02
CA GLU A 105 -12.89 16.44 -3.67
C GLU A 105 -14.29 16.49 -4.27
N GLU A 106 -14.72 15.42 -4.96
CA GLU A 106 -16.07 15.31 -5.53
C GLU A 106 -17.17 15.32 -4.46
N HIS A 107 -16.85 14.98 -3.21
CA HIS A 107 -17.77 15.05 -2.08
C HIS A 107 -17.63 16.34 -1.26
N GLY A 108 -16.93 17.35 -1.79
CA GLY A 108 -16.80 18.68 -1.17
C GLY A 108 -15.75 18.77 -0.07
N PHE A 109 -14.90 17.76 0.10
CA PHE A 109 -13.77 17.82 1.02
C PHE A 109 -12.55 18.46 0.33
N LYS A 110 -11.74 19.18 1.12
CA LYS A 110 -10.41 19.61 0.67
C LYS A 110 -9.43 18.48 0.96
N ALA A 111 -8.84 17.91 -0.09
CA ALA A 111 -7.85 16.85 0.01
C ALA A 111 -6.62 17.22 -0.81
N ASP A 112 -5.44 16.79 -0.38
CA ASP A 112 -4.18 17.07 -1.08
C ASP A 112 -3.19 15.92 -0.84
N LEU A 113 -2.17 15.81 -1.69
CA LEU A 113 -1.10 14.82 -1.60
C LEU A 113 0.18 15.43 -1.02
N LEU A 114 0.31 15.32 0.30
CA LEU A 114 1.53 15.70 1.00
C LEU A 114 2.60 14.61 0.82
N ASN A 115 3.57 14.87 -0.04
CA ASN A 115 4.70 13.99 -0.29
C ASN A 115 6.02 14.70 0.03
N CYS A 116 7.05 13.92 0.38
CA CYS A 116 8.39 14.44 0.66
C CYS A 116 9.30 14.36 -0.60
N TYR A 117 8.74 14.41 -1.80
CA TYR A 117 9.56 14.33 -3.01
C TYR A 117 10.40 15.60 -3.17
N THR A 118 11.67 15.40 -3.53
CA THR A 118 12.60 16.51 -3.76
C THR A 118 12.34 17.17 -5.11
N PRO A 119 12.74 18.45 -5.29
CA PRO A 119 12.72 19.08 -6.61
C PRO A 119 13.45 18.26 -7.68
N ALA A 120 14.56 17.61 -7.32
CA ALA A 120 15.31 16.73 -8.22
C ALA A 120 14.47 15.54 -8.71
N PHE A 121 13.66 14.93 -7.83
CA PHE A 121 12.72 13.89 -8.23
C PHE A 121 11.66 14.43 -9.20
N SER A 122 11.09 15.61 -8.91
CA SER A 122 10.12 16.27 -9.79
C SER A 122 10.68 16.52 -11.19
N GLU A 123 11.92 17.03 -11.29
CA GLU A 123 12.62 17.23 -12.56
C GLU A 123 12.90 15.92 -13.30
N HIS A 124 13.25 14.86 -12.57
CA HIS A 124 13.41 13.53 -13.16
C HIS A 124 12.10 13.03 -13.76
N VAL A 125 10.99 13.14 -13.04
CA VAL A 125 9.66 12.69 -13.51
C VAL A 125 9.21 13.48 -14.75
N LYS A 126 9.49 14.79 -14.84
CA LYS A 126 9.19 15.60 -16.02
C LYS A 126 9.91 15.13 -17.30
N LYS A 127 11.10 14.53 -17.16
CA LYS A 127 11.90 14.01 -18.27
C LYS A 127 11.44 12.64 -18.74
N ILE A 128 10.69 11.91 -17.92
CA ILE A 128 10.04 10.66 -18.34
C ILE A 128 8.92 11.06 -19.31
N PRO A 129 8.92 10.60 -20.57
CA PRO A 129 7.84 10.91 -21.49
C PRO A 129 6.53 10.29 -20.96
N VAL A 130 5.67 11.10 -20.36
CA VAL A 130 4.35 10.70 -19.89
C VAL A 130 3.29 11.25 -20.84
N THR A 131 2.53 10.37 -21.49
CA THR A 131 1.45 10.70 -22.44
C THR A 131 0.22 11.36 -21.78
N PHE A 132 0.28 11.70 -20.50
CA PHE A 132 -0.80 12.36 -19.75
C PHE A 132 -0.20 13.36 -18.76
N ARG A 133 -0.47 14.65 -18.98
CA ARG A 133 -0.47 15.64 -17.90
C ARG A 133 -1.83 15.52 -17.21
N LEU A 134 -1.83 15.27 -15.91
CA LEU A 134 -3.02 15.56 -15.11
C LEU A 134 -3.20 17.09 -15.13
N PRO A 135 -4.42 17.61 -15.36
CA PRO A 135 -4.67 19.01 -15.08
C PRO A 135 -4.44 19.22 -13.59
N LEU A 136 -3.55 20.17 -13.27
CA LEU A 136 -3.49 20.79 -11.95
C LEU A 136 -4.75 21.63 -11.74
#